data_AF-A0A2M7SQA8-F1
#
_entry.id   AF-A0A2M7SQA8-F1
#
_cell.length_a   1.000
_cell.length_b   1.000
_cell.length_c   1.000
_cell.angle_alpha   90.00
_cell.angle_beta   90.00
_cell.angle_gamma   90.00
#
_symmetry.space_group_name_H-M   'P 1'
#
loop_
_entity.id
_entity.type
_entity.pdbx_description
1 polymer ?
#
loop_
_entity_poly.entity_id
_entity_poly.type
_entity_poly.pdbx_seq_one_letter_code
_entity_poly.pdbx_strand_id
1 'polypeptide(L)'
;MLDYTNHSLSVDEIIHYPNLSADSLSSLVLAVEPNLWTGAFQLDWLAINGQSSTNYALSGQRLEIYLPQPLVPGGAVILTMHFEVYIPWISSNHIFGYNNAQANLVDWYPFVTPYVSGQGWLLHEPRPVGEHLVYDVA
;
A
#
# COMPACT_ATOMS: atom_id res chain seq x y z
N MET A 1 15.03 3.69 -4.71
CA MET A 1 16.36 4.14 -4.27
C MET A 1 16.23 4.78 -2.89
N LEU A 2 17.05 4.34 -1.93
CA LEU A 2 17.11 4.92 -0.59
C LEU A 2 18.13 6.06 -0.57
N ASP A 3 17.68 7.25 -0.16
CA ASP A 3 18.52 8.40 0.15
C ASP A 3 18.68 8.53 1.67
N TYR A 4 19.84 8.13 2.18
CA TYR A 4 20.16 8.19 3.60
C TYR A 4 20.30 9.61 4.14
N THR A 5 20.71 10.57 3.30
CA THR A 5 20.97 11.95 3.76
C THR A 5 19.65 12.72 3.89
N ASN A 6 18.76 12.52 2.93
CA ASN A 6 17.44 13.14 2.90
C ASN A 6 16.36 12.31 3.61
N HIS A 7 16.71 11.11 4.09
CA HIS A 7 15.83 10.18 4.79
C HIS A 7 14.57 9.87 3.97
N SER A 8 14.75 9.53 2.70
CA SER A 8 13.65 9.23 1.78
C SER A 8 13.90 7.99 0.92
N LEU A 9 12.81 7.42 0.40
CA LEU A 9 12.84 6.34 -0.59
C LEU A 9 11.99 6.73 -1.80
N SER A 10 12.59 6.66 -2.98
CA SER A 10 11.92 6.81 -4.27
C SER A 10 11.72 5.43 -4.90
N VAL A 11 10.51 4.93 -5.08
CA VAL A 11 10.25 3.51 -5.35
C VAL A 11 9.36 3.31 -6.55
N ASP A 12 9.81 2.47 -7.49
CA ASP A 12 8.97 1.88 -8.52
C ASP A 12 8.50 0.50 -8.04
N GLU A 13 7.18 0.30 -8.02
CA GLU A 13 6.55 -0.96 -7.60
C GLU A 13 5.68 -1.54 -8.73
N ILE A 14 5.76 -2.87 -8.88
CA ILE A 14 4.93 -3.64 -9.80
C ILE A 14 4.24 -4.75 -9.01
N ILE A 15 2.90 -4.75 -9.01
CA ILE A 15 2.08 -5.76 -8.37
C ILE A 15 1.35 -6.55 -9.46
N HIS A 16 1.61 -7.86 -9.48
CA HIS A 16 0.84 -8.82 -10.27
C HIS A 16 -0.24 -9.43 -9.37
N TYR A 17 -1.49 -9.05 -9.56
CA TYR A 17 -2.59 -9.53 -8.73
C TYR A 17 -3.53 -10.46 -9.51
N PRO A 18 -3.57 -11.76 -9.18
CA PRO A 18 -4.61 -12.67 -9.64
C PRO A 18 -5.86 -12.57 -8.75
N ASN A 19 -7.04 -12.48 -9.35
CA ASN A 19 -8.28 -12.63 -8.60
C ASN A 19 -8.59 -14.12 -8.39
N LEU A 20 -8.20 -14.65 -7.23
CA LEU A 20 -8.47 -16.03 -6.82
C LEU A 20 -9.82 -16.18 -6.08
N SER A 21 -10.55 -15.10 -5.88
CA SER A 21 -11.86 -15.11 -5.24
C SER A 21 -12.96 -15.58 -6.20
N ALA A 22 -14.13 -15.89 -5.64
CA ALA A 22 -15.33 -16.19 -6.44
C ALA A 22 -16.06 -14.92 -6.94
N ASP A 23 -15.63 -13.74 -6.50
CA ASP A 23 -16.31 -12.47 -6.74
C ASP A 23 -15.64 -11.66 -7.84
N SER A 24 -16.41 -10.80 -8.51
CA SER A 24 -15.87 -9.80 -9.44
C SER A 24 -15.44 -8.55 -8.67
N LEU A 25 -14.19 -8.13 -8.80
CA LEU A 25 -13.61 -7.03 -8.02
C LEU A 25 -13.64 -5.72 -8.80
N SER A 26 -14.31 -4.70 -8.27
CA SER A 26 -14.34 -3.35 -8.90
C SER A 26 -13.18 -2.44 -8.48
N SER A 27 -12.49 -2.79 -7.40
CA SER A 27 -11.34 -2.06 -6.86
C SER A 27 -10.34 -3.04 -6.26
N LEU A 28 -9.08 -2.62 -6.14
CA LEU A 28 -8.08 -3.24 -5.27
C LEU A 28 -7.82 -2.33 -4.08
N VAL A 29 -7.60 -2.90 -2.89
CA VAL A 29 -7.27 -2.14 -1.69
C VAL A 29 -5.88 -2.51 -1.24
N LEU A 30 -5.03 -1.50 -1.12
CA LEU A 30 -3.68 -1.62 -0.59
C LEU A 30 -3.60 -0.97 0.79
N ALA A 31 -2.84 -1.59 1.69
CA ALA A 31 -2.41 -0.97 2.93
C ALA A 31 -1.15 -0.15 2.66
N VAL A 32 -1.14 1.11 3.14
CA VAL A 32 -0.06 2.09 2.99
C VAL A 32 0.22 2.68 4.37
N GLU A 33 0.89 1.90 5.22
CA GLU A 33 1.19 2.29 6.60
C GLU A 33 1.87 3.66 6.72
N PRO A 34 2.88 4.02 5.89
CA PRO A 34 3.53 5.33 6.01
C PRO A 34 2.56 6.51 5.88
N ASN A 35 1.41 6.36 5.22
CA ASN A 35 0.43 7.45 5.10
C ASN A 35 -0.28 7.78 6.43
N LEU A 36 -0.08 6.98 7.49
CA LEU A 36 -0.50 7.34 8.86
C LEU A 36 0.33 8.47 9.46
N TRP A 37 1.51 8.76 8.91
CA TRP A 37 2.35 9.89 9.31
C TRP A 37 2.21 11.02 8.28
N THR A 38 1.86 12.21 8.76
CA THR A 38 1.68 13.39 7.91
C THR A 38 2.91 13.63 7.02
N GLY A 39 2.72 13.56 5.71
CA GLY A 39 3.75 13.84 4.71
C GLY A 39 4.78 12.71 4.52
N ALA A 40 4.60 11.54 5.15
CA ALA A 40 5.55 10.44 5.02
C ALA A 40 5.33 9.57 3.77
N PHE A 41 4.22 9.73 3.06
CA PHE A 41 3.92 9.01 1.82
C PHE A 41 3.40 9.95 0.75
N GLN A 42 3.87 9.77 -0.48
CA GLN A 42 3.38 10.47 -1.65
C GLN A 42 3.31 9.51 -2.84
N LEU A 43 2.12 9.28 -3.39
CA LEU A 43 1.93 8.56 -4.65
C LEU A 43 2.10 9.54 -5.82
N ASP A 44 3.11 9.33 -6.65
CA ASP A 44 3.42 10.22 -7.77
C ASP A 44 2.67 9.84 -9.04
N TRP A 45 2.67 8.55 -9.37
CA TRP A 45 1.86 8.03 -10.47
C TRP A 45 1.44 6.59 -10.26
N LEU A 46 0.34 6.23 -10.91
CA LEU A 46 -0.25 4.90 -10.94
C LEU A 46 -0.67 4.55 -12.36
N ALA A 47 -0.48 3.30 -12.75
CA ALA A 47 -1.04 2.73 -13.96
C ALA A 47 -1.60 1.33 -13.72
N ILE A 48 -2.68 1.01 -14.43
CA ILE A 48 -3.41 -0.25 -14.39
C ILE A 48 -3.28 -0.89 -15.77
N ASN A 49 -2.66 -2.07 -15.87
CA ASN A 49 -2.34 -2.73 -17.14
C ASN A 49 -1.61 -1.81 -18.12
N GLY A 50 -0.68 -0.98 -17.60
CA GLY A 50 0.10 -0.02 -18.40
C GLY A 50 -0.66 1.24 -18.83
N GLN A 51 -1.90 1.43 -18.40
CA GLN A 51 -2.68 2.66 -18.64
C GLN A 51 -2.69 3.54 -17.39
N SER A 52 -2.25 4.80 -17.49
CA SER A 52 -2.25 5.74 -16.37
C SER A 52 -3.64 5.88 -15.75
N SER A 53 -3.70 5.89 -14.42
CA SER A 53 -4.94 6.04 -13.67
C SER A 53 -4.75 7.04 -12.54
N THR A 54 -5.72 7.94 -12.40
CA THR A 54 -5.86 8.83 -11.23
C THR A 54 -7.12 8.50 -10.42
N ASN A 55 -7.77 7.36 -10.72
CA ASN A 55 -9.03 6.97 -10.09
C ASN A 55 -8.74 6.11 -8.85
N TYR A 56 -8.34 6.76 -7.77
CA TYR A 56 -8.07 6.14 -6.47
C TYR A 56 -8.49 7.07 -5.33
N ALA A 57 -8.66 6.50 -4.15
CA ALA A 57 -8.83 7.24 -2.90
C ALA A 57 -7.78 6.78 -1.88
N LEU A 58 -7.13 7.74 -1.22
CA LEU A 58 -6.17 7.47 -0.14
C LEU A 58 -6.68 8.12 1.15
N SER A 59 -6.96 7.32 2.17
CA SER A 59 -7.48 7.77 3.47
C SER A 59 -6.90 6.92 4.60
N GLY A 60 -6.17 7.55 5.53
CA GLY A 60 -5.38 6.81 6.52
C GLY A 60 -4.41 5.86 5.82
N GLN A 61 -4.30 4.62 6.27
CA GLN A 61 -3.50 3.59 5.58
C GLN A 61 -4.20 2.98 4.35
N ARG A 62 -5.45 3.35 4.04
CA ARG A 62 -6.22 2.67 2.98
C ARG A 62 -6.05 3.38 1.64
N LEU A 63 -5.36 2.74 0.70
CA LEU A 63 -5.32 3.13 -0.70
C LEU A 63 -6.29 2.23 -1.49
N GLU A 64 -7.41 2.79 -1.93
CA GLU A 64 -8.38 2.09 -2.77
C GLU A 64 -8.24 2.53 -4.23
N ILE A 65 -7.89 1.60 -5.10
CA ILE A 65 -7.67 1.80 -6.54
C ILE A 65 -8.87 1.25 -7.30
N TYR A 66 -9.63 2.12 -7.96
CA TYR A 66 -10.80 1.72 -8.73
C TYR A 66 -10.40 1.19 -10.11
N LEU A 67 -10.80 -0.05 -10.42
CA LEU A 67 -10.48 -0.69 -11.68
C LEU A 67 -11.41 -0.15 -12.80
N PRO A 68 -10.89 0.12 -14.00
CA PRO A 68 -11.70 0.60 -15.13
C PRO A 68 -12.71 -0.44 -15.62
N GLN A 69 -12.43 -1.72 -15.39
CA GLN A 69 -13.33 -2.85 -15.62
C GLN A 69 -13.26 -3.79 -14.42
N PRO A 70 -14.40 -4.35 -13.97
CA PRO A 70 -14.38 -5.35 -12.90
C PRO A 70 -13.48 -6.54 -13.24
N LEU A 71 -12.59 -6.87 -12.32
CA LEU A 71 -11.69 -8.02 -12.42
C LEU A 71 -12.47 -9.29 -12.07
N VAL A 72 -12.83 -10.06 -13.08
CA VAL A 72 -13.58 -11.31 -12.93
C VAL A 72 -12.78 -12.39 -12.19
N PRO A 73 -13.44 -13.38 -11.57
CA PRO A 73 -12.78 -14.56 -11.00
C PRO A 73 -11.82 -15.23 -11.99
N GLY A 74 -10.61 -15.55 -11.54
CA GLY A 74 -9.53 -16.11 -12.36
C GLY A 74 -8.83 -15.11 -13.30
N GLY A 75 -9.29 -13.85 -13.35
CA GLY A 75 -8.60 -12.78 -14.06
C GLY A 75 -7.34 -12.32 -13.33
N ALA A 76 -6.51 -11.52 -14.01
CA ALA A 76 -5.37 -10.86 -13.40
C ALA A 76 -5.26 -9.39 -13.83
N VAL A 77 -4.66 -8.57 -12.97
CA VAL A 77 -4.34 -7.17 -13.24
C VAL A 77 -2.90 -6.89 -12.82
N ILE A 78 -2.24 -6.00 -13.56
CA ILE A 78 -0.92 -5.47 -13.21
C ILE A 78 -1.11 -4.04 -12.74
N LEU A 79 -0.72 -3.75 -11.51
CA LEU A 79 -0.54 -2.39 -11.03
C LEU A 79 0.94 -2.03 -11.17
N THR A 80 1.21 -0.85 -11.69
CA THR A 80 2.54 -0.24 -11.66
C THR A 80 2.41 1.12 -11.04
N MET A 81 3.28 1.46 -10.11
CA MET A 81 3.25 2.76 -9.44
C MET A 81 4.63 3.26 -9.08
N HIS A 82 4.73 4.58 -8.90
CA HIS A 82 5.87 5.22 -8.29
C HIS A 82 5.41 6.05 -7.10
N PHE A 83 6.16 5.98 -6.01
CA PHE A 83 5.89 6.73 -4.81
C PHE A 83 7.17 7.10 -4.08
N GLU A 84 7.05 8.16 -3.29
CA GLU A 84 8.07 8.62 -2.35
C GLU A 84 7.64 8.29 -0.91
N VAL A 85 8.59 7.79 -0.12
CA VAL A 85 8.47 7.64 1.33
C VAL A 85 9.42 8.59 2.00
N TYR A 86 8.92 9.46 2.87
CA TYR A 86 9.75 10.33 3.70
C TYR A 86 9.78 9.76 5.12
N ILE A 87 10.96 9.34 5.56
CA ILE A 87 11.15 8.65 6.84
C ILE A 87 11.16 9.71 7.95
N PRO A 88 10.21 9.69 8.89
CA PRO A 88 10.18 10.67 9.98
C PRO A 88 11.27 10.36 11.01
N TRP A 89 11.63 11.36 11.82
CA TRP A 89 12.42 11.12 13.03
C TRP A 89 11.64 10.21 13.99
N ILE A 90 12.30 9.18 14.53
CA ILE A 90 11.65 8.19 15.39
C ILE A 90 11.08 8.85 16.65
N SER A 91 9.82 8.54 16.97
CA SER A 91 9.21 8.89 18.26
C SER A 91 9.11 7.64 19.13
N SER A 92 9.01 7.81 20.45
CA SER A 92 9.02 6.69 21.42
C SER A 92 7.92 5.64 21.22
N ASN A 93 6.90 5.95 20.42
CA ASN A 93 5.69 5.14 20.27
C ASN A 93 5.61 4.46 18.90
N HIS A 94 6.58 4.68 18.00
CA HIS A 94 6.51 4.18 16.62
C HIS A 94 7.82 3.53 16.21
N ILE A 95 7.72 2.42 15.48
CA ILE A 95 8.87 1.67 14.98
C ILE A 95 9.31 2.13 13.58
N PHE A 96 8.42 2.71 12.77
CA PHE A 96 8.77 3.36 11.50
C PHE A 96 9.44 4.72 11.75
N GLY A 97 10.63 4.92 11.20
CA GLY A 97 11.38 6.17 11.37
C GLY A 97 12.90 5.99 11.38
N TYR A 98 13.62 7.09 11.49
CA TYR A 98 15.09 7.10 11.63
C TYR A 98 15.56 7.82 12.90
N ASN A 99 16.79 7.52 13.31
CA ASN A 99 17.54 8.29 14.29
C ASN A 99 19.03 8.26 13.91
N ASN A 100 19.89 8.79 14.78
CA ASN A 100 21.34 8.84 14.55
C ASN A 100 22.02 7.47 14.35
N ALA A 101 21.37 6.37 14.72
CA ALA A 101 21.94 5.02 14.66
C ALA A 101 21.34 4.14 13.57
N GLN A 102 20.07 4.36 13.20
CA GLN A 102 19.35 3.46 12.29
C GLN A 102 18.20 4.17 11.55
N ALA A 103 17.83 3.62 10.39
CA ALA A 103 16.54 3.82 9.76
C ALA A 103 15.77 2.50 9.79
N ASN A 104 14.51 2.55 10.19
CA ASN A 104 13.64 1.38 10.28
C ASN A 104 12.44 1.57 9.34
N LEU A 105 12.34 0.66 8.37
CA LEU A 105 11.37 0.66 7.28
C LEU A 105 10.41 -0.51 7.48
N VAL A 106 9.64 -0.47 8.56
CA VAL A 106 8.58 -1.46 8.79
C VAL A 106 7.38 -1.08 7.93
N ASP A 107 6.83 -2.06 7.21
CA ASP A 107 5.61 -1.96 6.39
C ASP A 107 5.59 -0.76 5.44
N TRP A 108 6.77 -0.38 4.94
CA TRP A 108 7.00 0.88 4.24
C TRP A 108 6.43 0.94 2.82
N TYR A 109 6.07 -0.20 2.23
CA TYR A 109 5.60 -0.29 0.86
C TYR A 109 4.09 -0.62 0.82
N PRO A 110 3.34 -0.07 -0.16
CA PRO A 110 1.97 -0.48 -0.41
C PRO A 110 1.84 -1.98 -0.67
N PHE A 111 0.88 -2.67 -0.05
CA PHE A 111 0.62 -4.07 -0.38
C PHE A 111 -0.87 -4.38 -0.43
N VAL A 112 -1.27 -5.31 -1.30
CA VAL A 112 -2.68 -5.67 -1.47
C VAL A 112 -3.19 -6.37 -0.22
N THR A 113 -4.28 -5.83 0.33
CA THR A 113 -4.96 -6.41 1.49
C THR A 113 -5.73 -7.66 1.08
N PRO A 114 -5.92 -8.65 1.96
CA PRO A 114 -6.68 -9.85 1.63
C PRO A 114 -8.12 -9.53 1.24
N TYR A 115 -8.65 -10.30 0.30
CA TYR A 115 -10.06 -10.26 -0.06
C TYR A 115 -10.80 -11.49 0.47
N VAL A 116 -11.86 -11.28 1.23
CA VAL A 116 -12.72 -12.35 1.72
C VAL A 116 -14.01 -12.37 0.91
N SER A 117 -14.26 -13.47 0.18
CA SER A 117 -15.46 -13.60 -0.66
C SER A 117 -16.75 -13.33 0.12
N GLY A 118 -17.61 -12.50 -0.46
CA GLY A 118 -18.86 -12.05 0.14
C GLY A 118 -18.73 -11.07 1.32
N GLN A 119 -17.51 -10.76 1.79
CA GLN A 119 -17.25 -9.82 2.90
C GLN A 119 -16.47 -8.58 2.44
N GLY A 120 -15.60 -8.72 1.43
CA GLY A 120 -14.83 -7.62 0.86
C GLY A 120 -13.36 -7.62 1.30
N TRP A 121 -12.71 -6.46 1.10
CA TRP A 121 -11.32 -6.22 1.47
C TRP A 121 -11.15 -6.13 2.99
N LEU A 122 -10.22 -6.90 3.54
CA LEU A 122 -9.95 -6.95 4.96
C LEU A 122 -8.76 -6.05 5.31
N LEU A 123 -9.06 -4.89 5.89
CA LEU A 123 -8.06 -4.00 6.47
C LEU A 123 -8.57 -3.50 7.82
N HIS A 124 -7.88 -3.88 8.90
CA HIS A 124 -8.24 -3.41 10.23
C HIS A 124 -7.67 -2.03 10.49
N GLU A 125 -8.43 -1.20 11.23
CA GLU A 125 -7.93 0.09 11.67
C GLU A 125 -6.65 -0.06 12.51
N PRO A 126 -5.66 0.85 12.36
CA PRO A 126 -4.44 0.80 13.14
C PRO A 126 -4.76 0.83 14.63
N ARG A 127 -4.07 0.00 15.42
CA ARG A 127 -4.20 0.02 16.88
C ARG A 127 -2.85 0.37 17.52
N PRO A 128 -2.85 1.04 18.69
CA PRO A 128 -1.62 1.37 19.40
C PRO A 128 -0.77 0.14 19.82
N VAL A 129 -1.37 -1.06 19.83
CA VAL A 129 -0.72 -2.33 20.19
C VAL A 129 -1.29 -3.47 19.34
N GLY A 130 -0.43 -4.43 18.99
CA GLY A 130 -0.77 -5.60 18.18
C GLY A 130 -0.63 -5.36 16.67
N GLU A 131 -0.42 -6.43 15.92
CA GLU A 131 -0.41 -6.41 14.45
C GLU A 131 -1.86 -6.30 13.94
N HIS A 132 -2.13 -5.29 13.11
CA HIS A 132 -3.44 -5.10 12.46
C HIS A 132 -3.44 -5.46 10.97
N LEU A 133 -2.24 -5.66 10.40
CA LEU A 133 -2.07 -6.04 9.01
C LEU A 133 -2.47 -7.51 8.82
N VAL A 134 -3.10 -7.77 7.69
CA VAL A 134 -3.44 -9.13 7.26
C VAL A 134 -2.82 -9.30 5.88
N TYR A 135 -2.23 -10.47 5.64
CA TYR A 135 -1.58 -10.82 4.39
C TYR A 135 -2.33 -11.95 3.72
N ASP A 136 -2.42 -11.93 2.39
CA ASP A 136 -2.90 -13.08 1.65
C ASP A 136 -1.97 -14.27 1.85
N VAL A 137 -2.54 -15.48 1.76
CA VAL A 137 -1.77 -16.71 1.86
C VAL A 137 -0.85 -16.83 0.63
N ALA A 138 0.45 -17.01 0.86
CA ALA A 138 1.47 -17.16 -0.17
C ALA A 138 1.38 -18.48 -0.95
#